data_AF-A0A099YR35-F1
#
_entry.id   AF-A0A099YR35-F1
#
_cell.length_a   1.000
_cell.length_b   1.000
_cell.length_c   1.000
_cell.angle_alpha   90.00
_cell.angle_beta   90.00
_cell.angle_gamma   90.00
#
_symmetry.space_group_name_H-M   'P 1'
#
loop_
_entity.id
_entity.type
_entity.pdbx_description
1 polymer ?
#
loop_
_entity_poly.entity_id
_entity_poly.type
_entity_poly.pdbx_seq_one_letter_code
_entity_poly.pdbx_strand_id
1 'polypeptide(L)'
;RELLPPWLVIAAGLTGIVLLCVSTKDVPTTPLWSKYGVVLDAGPSHTTLLIYQWTAGKVNNTGVIREWSSCTVQGPGVSSYSDSPQEAGKSLEPCLHWARKEIPAEQHSQTPLYLGATASMRQLNLTNPILSDALLAALTVALKSTPFDFQGAQILSSLDEEAFKWVAVNYVLENFIKYDWRGHLVPSRKEMAGVLSLEGTSAQLTSQMEEENEAPKEGVRLQLYGQTHEVHTRQCPCHGAEQLRSRLLSMLIQ
;
A
#
# COMPACT_ATOMS: atom_id res chain seq x y z
N ARG A 1 41.22 -46.25 -17.46
CA ARG A 1 40.15 -45.22 -17.45
C ARG A 1 39.06 -45.80 -16.57
N GLU A 2 39.14 -45.53 -15.26
CA GLU A 2 38.24 -46.10 -14.25
C GLU A 2 36.81 -45.58 -14.54
N LEU A 3 35.93 -46.47 -15.00
CA LEU A 3 34.53 -46.15 -15.24
C LEU A 3 33.82 -46.08 -13.89
N LEU A 4 33.15 -44.96 -13.61
CA LEU A 4 32.35 -44.80 -12.41
C LEU A 4 31.36 -45.97 -12.26
N PRO A 5 31.22 -46.55 -11.06
CA PRO A 5 30.25 -47.60 -10.79
C PRO A 5 28.83 -47.23 -11.27
N PRO A 6 28.11 -48.13 -11.94
CA PRO A 6 26.78 -47.85 -12.51
C PRO A 6 25.78 -47.29 -11.49
N TRP A 7 25.88 -47.70 -10.22
CA TRP A 7 25.01 -47.24 -9.15
C TRP A 7 25.19 -45.77 -8.80
N LEU A 8 26.40 -45.19 -9.00
CA LEU A 8 26.64 -43.76 -8.79
C LEU A 8 25.95 -42.92 -9.87
N VAL A 9 25.94 -43.40 -11.10
CA VAL A 9 25.25 -42.74 -12.22
C VAL A 9 23.74 -42.77 -12.00
N ILE A 10 23.20 -43.89 -11.52
CA ILE A 10 21.79 -44.04 -11.18
C ILE A 10 21.41 -43.14 -10.00
N ALA A 11 22.22 -43.11 -8.93
CA ALA A 11 21.98 -42.25 -7.78
C ALA A 11 22.01 -40.76 -8.15
N ALA A 12 22.98 -40.34 -8.99
CA ALA A 12 23.06 -38.96 -9.47
C ALA A 12 21.86 -38.60 -10.36
N GLY A 13 21.43 -39.52 -11.24
CA GLY A 13 20.24 -39.34 -12.07
C GLY A 13 18.95 -39.18 -11.26
N LEU A 14 18.74 -40.04 -10.25
CA LEU A 14 17.60 -39.94 -9.34
C LEU A 14 17.63 -38.65 -8.53
N THR A 15 18.81 -38.25 -8.03
CA THR A 15 18.97 -36.97 -7.31
C THR A 15 18.64 -35.79 -8.21
N GLY A 16 19.08 -35.80 -9.47
CA GLY A 16 18.75 -34.77 -10.46
C GLY A 16 17.26 -34.70 -10.78
N ILE A 17 16.59 -35.84 -10.92
CA ILE A 17 15.13 -35.91 -11.15
C ILE A 17 14.39 -35.38 -9.93
N VAL A 18 14.78 -35.75 -8.72
CA VAL A 18 14.17 -35.21 -7.48
C VAL A 18 14.35 -33.70 -7.41
N LEU A 19 15.55 -33.17 -7.71
CA LEU A 19 15.80 -31.72 -7.74
C LEU A 19 14.99 -30.98 -8.82
N LEU A 20 14.67 -31.63 -9.94
CA LEU A 20 13.81 -31.09 -11.00
C LEU A 20 12.32 -31.20 -10.67
N CYS A 21 11.92 -32.19 -9.88
CA CYS A 21 10.54 -32.40 -9.43
C CYS A 21 10.18 -31.56 -8.20
N VAL A 22 11.15 -31.12 -7.41
CA VAL A 22 10.92 -30.12 -6.36
C VAL A 22 10.68 -28.77 -7.03
N SER A 23 9.40 -28.39 -7.12
CA SER A 23 8.99 -27.06 -7.57
C SER A 23 9.65 -26.02 -6.67
N THR A 24 10.30 -25.02 -7.26
CA THR A 24 10.88 -23.88 -6.51
C THR A 24 9.84 -23.09 -5.72
N LYS A 25 8.56 -23.35 -5.95
CA LYS A 25 7.42 -22.80 -5.19
C LYS A 25 7.16 -23.52 -3.86
N ASP A 26 7.63 -24.76 -3.71
CA ASP A 26 7.37 -25.61 -2.53
C ASP A 26 8.49 -25.53 -1.48
N VAL A 27 9.55 -24.79 -1.78
CA VAL A 27 10.58 -24.44 -0.79
C VAL A 27 10.23 -23.04 -0.27
N PRO A 28 9.73 -22.89 0.98
CA PRO A 28 9.59 -21.58 1.60
C PRO A 28 10.98 -21.08 1.99
N THR A 29 11.80 -20.71 1.01
CA THR A 29 12.97 -19.88 1.23
C THR A 29 12.48 -18.44 1.35
N THR A 30 11.97 -18.07 2.51
CA THR A 30 12.05 -16.67 2.93
C THR A 30 13.51 -16.25 2.78
N PRO A 31 13.86 -15.24 1.96
CA PRO A 31 15.21 -14.72 1.91
C PRO A 31 15.69 -14.47 3.34
N LEU A 32 16.94 -14.84 3.68
CA LEU A 32 17.46 -14.84 5.06
C LEU A 32 17.30 -13.49 5.82
N TRP A 33 16.96 -12.40 5.13
CA TRP A 33 16.69 -11.08 5.73
C TRP A 33 15.54 -10.32 5.04
N SER A 34 14.38 -10.94 4.90
CA SER A 34 13.15 -10.22 4.55
C SER A 34 12.67 -9.35 5.72
N LYS A 35 12.23 -8.14 5.39
CA LYS A 35 11.54 -7.20 6.27
C LYS A 35 10.10 -7.07 5.80
N TYR A 36 9.22 -6.68 6.72
CA TYR A 36 7.79 -6.54 6.48
C TYR A 36 7.32 -5.17 6.93
N GLY A 37 6.19 -4.72 6.41
CA GLY A 37 5.47 -3.52 6.85
C GLY A 37 3.98 -3.73 6.68
N VAL A 38 3.20 -3.21 7.62
CA VAL A 38 1.73 -3.34 7.60
C VAL A 38 1.11 -1.95 7.50
N VAL A 39 0.18 -1.79 6.57
CA VAL A 39 -0.59 -0.55 6.38
C VAL A 39 -2.07 -0.89 6.40
N LEU A 40 -2.83 -0.19 7.21
CA LEU A 40 -4.29 -0.21 7.17
C LEU A 40 -4.77 1.03 6.43
N ASP A 41 -5.37 0.83 5.27
CA ASP A 41 -6.10 1.85 4.53
C ASP A 41 -7.56 1.85 5.03
N ALA A 42 -7.89 2.82 5.88
CA ALA A 42 -9.21 3.03 6.42
C ALA A 42 -10.02 3.96 5.51
N GLY A 43 -10.49 3.37 4.41
CA GLY A 43 -11.31 4.01 3.40
C GLY A 43 -12.76 4.30 3.83
N PRO A 44 -13.53 5.04 3.00
CA PRO A 44 -14.91 5.39 3.32
C PRO A 44 -15.84 4.18 3.46
N SER A 45 -15.68 3.19 2.59
CA SER A 45 -16.60 2.04 2.50
C SER A 45 -16.12 0.83 3.28
N HIS A 46 -14.81 0.61 3.36
CA HIS A 46 -14.19 -0.55 3.99
C HIS A 46 -12.78 -0.19 4.45
N THR A 47 -12.21 -1.04 5.30
CA THR A 47 -10.79 -0.97 5.69
C THR A 47 -10.04 -2.15 5.08
N THR A 48 -8.86 -1.91 4.52
CA THR A 48 -8.00 -2.97 3.98
C THR A 48 -6.66 -2.95 4.69
N LEU A 49 -6.25 -4.11 5.21
CA LEU A 49 -4.91 -4.32 5.76
C LEU A 49 -4.01 -4.91 4.66
N LEU A 50 -2.89 -4.24 4.41
CA LEU A 50 -1.90 -4.60 3.39
C LEU A 50 -0.59 -4.97 4.10
N ILE A 51 0.00 -6.11 3.71
CA ILE A 51 1.32 -6.53 4.14
C ILE A 51 2.27 -6.35 2.97
N TYR A 52 3.32 -5.55 3.17
CA TYR A 52 4.42 -5.39 2.23
C TYR A 52 5.64 -6.14 2.72
N GLN A 53 6.45 -6.63 1.78
CA GLN A 53 7.71 -7.30 2.06
C GLN A 53 8.82 -6.71 1.19
N TRP A 54 10.01 -6.58 1.76
CA TRP A 54 11.23 -6.20 1.03
C TRP A 54 12.45 -6.95 1.58
N THR A 55 13.53 -7.02 0.82
CA THR A 55 14.82 -7.45 1.34
C THR A 55 15.49 -6.26 2.04
N ALA A 56 16.37 -6.50 3.02
CA ALA A 56 17.01 -5.42 3.77
C ALA A 56 17.79 -4.39 2.92
N GLY A 57 18.08 -4.70 1.65
CA GLY A 57 18.72 -3.78 0.72
C GLY A 57 17.84 -2.57 0.40
N LYS A 58 18.40 -1.37 0.54
CA LYS A 58 17.80 -0.11 0.08
C LYS A 58 18.56 0.38 -1.15
N VAL A 59 17.86 1.01 -2.08
CA VAL A 59 18.44 1.72 -3.22
C VAL A 59 18.28 3.21 -2.97
N ASN A 60 19.42 3.89 -2.80
CA ASN A 60 19.46 5.32 -2.46
C ASN A 60 18.50 5.68 -1.31
N ASN A 61 18.58 4.91 -0.21
CA ASN A 61 17.74 5.01 0.99
C ASN A 61 16.26 4.63 0.84
N THR A 62 15.79 4.25 -0.35
CA THR A 62 14.41 3.78 -0.57
C THR A 62 14.39 2.26 -0.78
N GLY A 63 13.49 1.56 -0.10
CA GLY A 63 13.35 0.11 -0.22
C GLY A 63 12.58 -0.29 -1.48
N VAL A 64 12.90 -1.45 -2.05
CA VAL A 64 12.13 -2.05 -3.15
C VAL A 64 11.17 -3.06 -2.52
N ILE A 65 9.89 -2.71 -2.52
CA ILE A 65 8.82 -3.47 -1.86
C ILE A 65 8.01 -4.31 -2.84
N ARG A 66 7.38 -5.36 -2.34
CA ARG A 66 6.28 -6.06 -3.03
C ARG A 66 5.12 -6.22 -2.07
N GLU A 67 3.91 -6.21 -2.60
CA GLU A 67 2.77 -6.69 -1.84
C GLU A 67 2.99 -8.18 -1.53
N TRP A 68 2.84 -8.54 -0.26
CA TRP A 68 2.95 -9.91 0.21
C TRP A 68 1.57 -10.55 0.28
N SER A 69 0.63 -9.87 0.94
CA SER A 69 -0.74 -10.32 1.10
C SER A 69 -1.63 -9.18 1.59
N SER A 70 -2.95 -9.35 1.48
CA SER A 70 -3.93 -8.36 1.93
C SER A 70 -5.17 -9.01 2.57
N CYS A 71 -5.83 -8.25 3.46
CA CYS A 71 -7.06 -8.65 4.15
C CYS A 71 -8.05 -7.49 4.20
N THR A 72 -9.24 -7.69 3.63
CA THR A 72 -10.34 -6.74 3.73
C THR A 72 -11.10 -6.98 5.02
N VAL A 73 -11.19 -5.94 5.86
CA VAL A 73 -11.95 -5.96 7.11
C VAL A 73 -13.44 -6.09 6.79
N GLN A 74 -14.12 -6.97 7.53
CA GLN A 74 -15.55 -7.19 7.37
C GLN A 74 -16.35 -6.03 8.01
N GLY A 75 -17.41 -5.60 7.34
CA GLY A 75 -18.26 -4.51 7.78
C GLY A 75 -17.97 -3.17 7.07
N PRO A 76 -18.59 -2.08 7.55
CA PRO A 76 -18.41 -0.75 6.95
C PRO A 76 -17.04 -0.13 7.27
N GLY A 77 -16.74 1.00 6.63
CA GLY A 77 -15.56 1.81 6.94
C GLY A 77 -15.56 2.34 8.37
N VAL A 78 -14.38 2.68 8.90
CA VAL A 78 -14.20 3.02 10.32
C VAL A 78 -15.08 4.19 10.78
N SER A 79 -15.33 5.16 9.91
CA SER A 79 -16.17 6.33 10.21
C SER A 79 -17.62 5.98 10.54
N SER A 80 -18.12 4.82 10.08
CA SER A 80 -19.48 4.35 10.39
C SER A 80 -19.65 3.89 11.83
N TYR A 81 -18.56 3.73 12.58
CA TYR A 81 -18.56 3.39 14.01
C TYR A 81 -18.44 4.64 14.90
N SER A 82 -18.76 5.83 14.41
CA SER A 82 -18.64 7.09 15.17
C SER A 82 -19.36 7.05 16.52
N ASP A 83 -20.52 6.37 16.58
CA ASP A 83 -21.33 6.24 17.80
C ASP A 83 -20.87 5.08 18.70
N SER A 84 -19.95 4.24 18.24
CA SER A 84 -19.39 3.11 18.99
C SER A 84 -17.91 2.88 18.65
N PRO A 85 -17.01 3.81 19.02
CA PRO A 85 -15.59 3.77 18.66
C PRO A 85 -14.88 2.45 18.99
N GLN A 86 -15.26 1.79 20.09
CA GLN A 86 -14.68 0.54 20.54
C GLN A 86 -14.93 -0.60 19.54
N GLU A 87 -16.08 -0.60 18.86
CA GLU A 87 -16.41 -1.60 17.83
C GLU A 87 -15.55 -1.41 16.57
N ALA A 88 -15.12 -0.18 16.28
CA ALA A 88 -14.18 0.07 15.18
C ALA A 88 -12.85 -0.65 15.42
N GLY A 89 -12.30 -0.59 16.63
CA GLY A 89 -11.10 -1.32 17.01
C GLY A 89 -11.28 -2.84 16.90
N LYS A 90 -12.39 -3.36 17.44
CA LYS A 90 -12.72 -4.80 17.36
C LYS A 90 -12.89 -5.28 15.93
N SER A 91 -13.44 -4.46 15.04
CA SER A 91 -13.61 -4.82 13.63
C SER A 91 -12.29 -5.20 12.95
N LEU A 92 -11.16 -4.65 13.42
CA LEU A 92 -9.83 -4.93 12.87
C LEU A 92 -9.24 -6.27 13.33
N GLU A 93 -9.70 -6.83 14.46
CA GLU A 93 -9.11 -8.01 15.10
C GLU A 93 -8.93 -9.21 14.15
N PRO A 94 -9.91 -9.56 13.28
CA PRO A 94 -9.74 -10.69 12.35
C PRO A 94 -8.55 -10.50 11.41
N CYS A 95 -8.40 -9.31 10.81
CA CYS A 95 -7.29 -9.04 9.90
C CYS A 95 -5.94 -8.87 10.65
N LEU A 96 -5.95 -8.32 11.87
CA LEU A 96 -4.73 -8.22 12.68
C LEU A 96 -4.23 -9.61 13.13
N HIS A 97 -5.14 -10.50 13.51
CA HIS A 97 -4.81 -11.89 13.83
C HIS A 97 -4.30 -12.66 12.62
N TRP A 98 -4.93 -12.45 11.45
CA TRP A 98 -4.45 -12.98 10.19
C TRP A 98 -3.03 -12.49 9.88
N ALA A 99 -2.76 -11.19 9.98
CA ALA A 99 -1.43 -10.63 9.72
C ALA A 99 -0.35 -11.21 10.64
N ARG A 100 -0.69 -11.47 11.90
CA ARG A 100 0.21 -12.13 12.87
C ARG A 100 0.61 -13.54 12.44
N LYS A 101 -0.24 -14.24 11.70
CA LYS A 101 0.05 -15.59 11.16
C LYS A 101 0.87 -15.53 9.87
N GLU A 102 0.64 -14.51 9.05
CA GLU A 102 1.34 -14.31 7.77
C GLU A 102 2.81 -13.89 7.95
N ILE A 103 3.09 -13.08 8.98
CA ILE A 103 4.43 -12.57 9.25
C ILE A 103 5.14 -13.50 10.24
N PRO A 104 6.40 -13.92 10.00
CA PRO A 104 7.16 -14.72 10.95
C PRO A 104 7.26 -14.06 12.34
N ALA A 105 7.17 -14.84 13.41
CA ALA A 105 7.11 -14.32 14.79
C ALA A 105 8.33 -13.46 15.16
N GLU A 106 9.50 -13.82 14.64
CA GLU A 106 10.77 -13.13 14.85
C GLU A 106 10.79 -11.73 14.20
N GLN A 107 9.86 -11.46 13.28
CA GLN A 107 9.76 -10.21 12.54
C GLN A 107 8.72 -9.26 13.14
N HIS A 108 7.86 -9.72 14.05
CA HIS A 108 6.72 -8.92 14.55
C HIS A 108 7.17 -7.58 15.13
N SER A 109 8.10 -7.60 16.10
CA SER A 109 8.52 -6.38 16.83
C SER A 109 9.27 -5.35 16.00
N GLN A 110 9.68 -5.71 14.77
CA GLN A 110 10.39 -4.82 13.85
C GLN A 110 9.57 -4.50 12.58
N THR A 111 8.33 -5.00 12.52
CA THR A 111 7.42 -4.74 11.42
C THR A 111 6.62 -3.49 11.75
N PRO A 112 6.86 -2.35 11.07
CA PRO A 112 6.11 -1.14 11.32
C PRO A 112 4.65 -1.30 10.88
N LEU A 113 3.74 -0.75 11.68
CA LEU A 113 2.29 -0.79 11.51
C LEU A 113 1.76 0.64 11.46
N TYR A 114 1.11 0.99 10.34
CA TYR A 114 0.49 2.30 10.12
C TYR A 114 -1.01 2.15 9.86
N LEU A 115 -1.80 3.15 10.24
CA LEU A 115 -3.17 3.31 9.77
C LEU A 115 -3.36 4.71 9.16
N GLY A 116 -3.83 4.74 7.92
CA GLY A 116 -4.22 5.95 7.20
C GLY A 116 -5.73 5.99 7.03
N ALA A 117 -6.38 6.95 7.65
CA ALA A 117 -7.80 7.22 7.49
C ALA A 117 -8.02 8.32 6.44
N THR A 118 -8.98 8.15 5.53
CA THR A 118 -9.12 9.01 4.35
C THR A 118 -10.38 9.91 4.41
N ALA A 119 -11.07 10.09 3.29
CA ALA A 119 -12.09 11.12 3.08
C ALA A 119 -13.22 11.13 4.12
N SER A 120 -13.73 9.96 4.52
CA SER A 120 -14.84 9.89 5.46
C SER A 120 -14.47 10.33 6.87
N MET A 121 -13.24 10.01 7.31
CA MET A 121 -12.72 10.46 8.59
C MET A 121 -12.38 11.96 8.57
N ARG A 122 -11.90 12.49 7.43
CA ARG A 122 -11.77 13.95 7.25
C ARG A 122 -13.11 14.65 7.44
N GLN A 123 -14.17 14.13 6.81
CA GLN A 123 -15.52 14.68 6.93
C GLN A 123 -16.05 14.59 8.37
N LEU A 124 -15.84 13.45 9.04
CA LEU A 124 -16.22 13.28 10.44
C LEU A 124 -15.47 14.27 11.34
N ASN A 125 -14.17 14.48 11.13
CA ASN A 125 -13.39 15.44 11.90
C ASN A 125 -13.89 16.88 11.76
N LEU A 126 -14.35 17.27 10.56
CA LEU A 126 -14.96 18.58 10.32
C LEU A 126 -16.34 18.73 10.97
N THR A 127 -17.13 17.65 10.98
CA THR A 127 -18.53 17.69 11.44
C THR A 127 -18.65 17.48 12.96
N ASN A 128 -17.86 16.54 13.50
CA ASN A 128 -17.84 16.17 14.90
C ASN A 128 -16.42 15.71 15.31
N PRO A 129 -15.51 16.65 15.64
CA PRO A 129 -14.12 16.34 15.96
C PRO A 129 -13.98 15.43 17.20
N ILE A 130 -14.89 15.55 18.17
CA ILE A 130 -14.86 14.73 19.39
C ILE A 130 -15.06 13.24 19.05
N LEU A 131 -15.99 12.92 18.15
CA LEU A 131 -16.20 11.53 17.71
C LEU A 131 -15.03 11.03 16.84
N SER A 132 -14.48 11.89 15.98
CA SER A 132 -13.29 11.58 15.18
C SER A 132 -12.10 11.21 16.07
N ASP A 133 -11.82 12.01 17.10
CA ASP A 133 -10.72 11.78 18.05
C ASP A 133 -10.96 10.51 18.88
N ALA A 134 -12.19 10.28 19.36
CA ALA A 134 -12.55 9.06 20.08
C ALA A 134 -12.34 7.80 19.22
N LEU A 135 -12.68 7.89 17.93
CA LEU A 135 -12.51 6.80 16.96
C LEU A 135 -11.03 6.53 16.66
N LEU A 136 -10.23 7.56 16.39
CA LEU A 136 -8.77 7.42 16.23
C LEU A 136 -8.11 6.85 17.49
N ALA A 137 -8.56 7.26 18.69
CA ALA A 137 -8.05 6.74 19.95
C ALA A 137 -8.37 5.24 20.10
N ALA A 138 -9.61 4.81 19.80
CA ALA A 138 -9.99 3.41 19.86
C ALA A 138 -9.21 2.54 18.86
N LEU A 139 -9.02 3.02 17.62
CA LEU A 139 -8.18 2.36 16.63
C LEU A 139 -6.72 2.27 17.09
N THR A 140 -6.18 3.35 17.67
CA THR A 140 -4.83 3.38 18.22
C THR A 140 -4.63 2.36 19.34
N VAL A 141 -5.61 2.22 20.24
CA VAL A 141 -5.57 1.21 21.30
C VAL A 141 -5.55 -0.21 20.72
N ALA A 142 -6.40 -0.49 19.72
CA ALA A 142 -6.43 -1.80 19.07
C ALA A 142 -5.09 -2.11 18.38
N LEU A 143 -4.50 -1.16 17.65
CA LEU A 143 -3.24 -1.36 16.93
C LEU A 143 -2.04 -1.49 17.86
N LYS A 144 -1.99 -0.72 18.96
CA LYS A 144 -0.93 -0.83 19.99
C LYS A 144 -0.97 -2.16 20.76
N SER A 145 -2.10 -2.86 20.76
CA SER A 145 -2.22 -4.18 21.40
C SER A 145 -1.57 -5.31 20.60
N THR A 146 -1.21 -5.04 19.34
CA THR A 146 -0.57 -6.01 18.44
C THR A 146 0.92 -6.17 18.75
N PRO A 147 1.58 -7.27 18.33
CA PRO A 147 3.03 -7.43 18.51
C PRO A 147 3.87 -6.63 17.51
N PHE A 148 3.23 -5.83 16.65
CA PHE A 148 3.89 -5.03 15.61
C PHE A 148 4.38 -3.69 16.18
N ASP A 149 5.35 -3.08 15.48
CA ASP A 149 5.86 -1.76 15.82
C ASP A 149 4.87 -0.68 15.36
N PHE A 150 3.97 -0.26 16.24
CA PHE A 150 2.97 0.75 15.92
C PHE A 150 3.60 2.13 15.72
N GLN A 151 3.52 2.65 14.50
CA GLN A 151 4.12 3.92 14.12
C GLN A 151 3.12 5.09 14.13
N GLY A 152 1.82 4.82 13.93
CA GLY A 152 0.80 5.86 14.03
C GLY A 152 -0.52 5.50 13.34
N ALA A 153 -1.58 6.18 13.79
CA ALA A 153 -2.89 6.20 13.16
C ALA A 153 -3.25 7.66 12.90
N GLN A 154 -3.44 8.04 11.64
CA GLN A 154 -3.62 9.42 11.25
C GLN A 154 -4.69 9.59 10.18
N ILE A 155 -5.37 10.73 10.20
CA ILE A 155 -6.26 11.15 9.11
C ILE A 155 -5.38 11.82 8.06
N LEU A 156 -5.29 11.21 6.88
CA LEU A 156 -4.52 11.74 5.77
C LEU A 156 -5.18 12.98 5.21
N SER A 157 -4.38 13.99 4.85
CA SER A 157 -4.87 15.08 4.02
C SER A 157 -5.23 14.56 2.63
N SER A 158 -6.09 15.28 1.90
CA SER A 158 -6.38 14.92 0.49
C SER A 158 -5.11 14.94 -0.37
N LEU A 159 -4.18 15.84 -0.05
CA LEU A 159 -2.94 16.02 -0.78
C LEU A 159 -1.99 14.83 -0.53
N ASP A 160 -1.82 14.39 0.71
CA ASP A 160 -0.97 13.23 1.03
C ASP A 160 -1.51 11.95 0.42
N GLU A 161 -2.82 11.74 0.50
CA GLU A 161 -3.50 10.58 -0.08
C GLU A 161 -3.25 10.50 -1.60
N GLU A 162 -3.41 11.61 -2.31
CA GLU A 162 -3.17 11.68 -3.75
C GLU A 162 -1.67 11.56 -4.11
N ALA A 163 -0.77 12.14 -3.32
CA ALA A 163 0.66 11.96 -3.48
C ALA A 163 1.06 10.48 -3.32
N PHE A 164 0.50 9.77 -2.33
CA PHE A 164 0.75 8.34 -2.16
C PHE A 164 0.20 7.49 -3.31
N LYS A 165 -0.99 7.81 -3.83
CA LYS A 165 -1.52 7.18 -5.07
C LYS A 165 -0.58 7.40 -6.24
N TRP A 166 -0.05 8.62 -6.42
CA TRP A 166 0.93 8.93 -7.46
C TRP A 166 2.23 8.14 -7.33
N VAL A 167 2.75 8.00 -6.10
CA VAL A 167 3.93 7.16 -5.82
C VAL A 167 3.64 5.70 -6.14
N ALA A 168 2.50 5.16 -5.70
CA ALA A 168 2.14 3.77 -5.94
C ALA A 168 2.07 3.44 -7.44
N VAL A 169 1.41 4.28 -8.23
CA VAL A 169 1.31 4.09 -9.69
C VAL A 169 2.69 4.13 -10.35
N ASN A 170 3.49 5.16 -10.06
CA ASN A 170 4.83 5.29 -10.66
C ASN A 170 5.81 4.21 -10.20
N TYR A 171 5.61 3.65 -9.00
CA TYR A 171 6.34 2.50 -8.51
C TYR A 171 5.98 1.23 -9.29
N VAL A 172 4.69 0.92 -9.44
CA VAL A 172 4.21 -0.26 -10.20
C VAL A 172 4.60 -0.19 -11.67
N LEU A 173 4.62 1.01 -12.26
CA LEU A 173 5.04 1.23 -13.66
C LEU A 173 6.56 1.22 -13.88
N GLU A 174 7.35 1.03 -12.82
CA GLU A 174 8.82 1.08 -12.85
C GLU A 174 9.35 2.40 -13.41
N ASN A 175 8.68 3.52 -13.08
CA ASN A 175 9.07 4.86 -13.53
C ASN A 175 10.16 5.47 -12.65
N PHE A 176 10.31 5.03 -11.40
CA PHE A 176 11.45 5.43 -10.55
C PHE A 176 12.70 4.60 -10.84
N ILE A 177 12.52 3.28 -10.87
CA ILE A 177 13.59 2.28 -10.91
C ILE A 177 13.13 1.07 -11.71
N LYS A 178 14.07 0.35 -12.32
CA LYS A 178 13.82 -0.92 -13.02
C LYS A 178 15.02 -1.85 -12.91
N TYR A 179 14.81 -3.14 -13.16
CA TYR A 179 15.91 -4.08 -13.33
C TYR A 179 16.49 -3.99 -14.74
N ASP A 180 17.82 -3.97 -14.85
CA ASP A 180 18.51 -4.15 -16.13
C ASP A 180 18.57 -5.63 -16.53
N TRP A 181 19.10 -5.91 -17.72
CA TRP A 181 19.21 -7.28 -18.24
C TRP A 181 20.17 -8.18 -17.44
N ARG A 182 20.98 -7.59 -16.55
CA ARG A 182 21.89 -8.30 -15.62
C ARG A 182 21.25 -8.52 -14.26
N GLY A 183 20.02 -8.04 -14.04
CA GLY A 183 19.32 -8.11 -12.76
C GLY A 183 19.77 -7.04 -11.74
N HIS A 184 20.46 -5.98 -12.18
CA HIS A 184 20.79 -4.85 -11.32
C HIS A 184 19.69 -3.81 -11.35
N LEU A 185 19.42 -3.23 -10.18
CA LEU A 185 18.43 -2.19 -10.05
C LEU A 185 19.02 -0.83 -10.43
N VAL A 186 18.44 -0.18 -11.45
CA VAL A 186 18.93 1.07 -12.02
C VAL A 186 17.81 2.12 -12.09
N PRO A 187 18.15 3.43 -12.05
CA PRO A 187 17.16 4.48 -12.28
C PRO A 187 16.47 4.32 -13.63
N SER A 188 15.16 4.51 -13.66
CA SER A 188 14.39 4.50 -14.90
C SER A 188 14.53 5.85 -15.61
N ARG A 189 14.43 5.83 -16.94
CA ARG A 189 14.42 7.04 -17.79
C ARG A 189 13.02 7.36 -18.33
N LYS A 190 12.00 6.65 -17.84
CA LYS A 190 10.62 6.91 -18.23
C LYS A 190 10.14 8.21 -17.62
N GLU A 191 9.26 8.90 -18.33
CA GLU A 191 8.54 10.03 -17.77
C GLU A 191 7.59 9.56 -16.67
N MET A 192 7.38 10.41 -15.66
CA MET A 192 6.45 10.10 -14.59
C MET A 192 5.01 10.21 -15.10
N ALA A 193 4.21 9.18 -14.81
CA ALA A 193 2.80 9.18 -15.13
C ALA A 193 2.05 10.17 -14.24
N GLY A 194 1.12 10.92 -14.84
CA GLY A 194 0.05 11.58 -14.09
C GLY A 194 -0.98 10.55 -13.63
N VAL A 195 -1.57 10.78 -12.46
CA VAL A 195 -2.60 9.93 -11.89
C VAL A 195 -3.91 10.69 -11.83
N LEU A 196 -4.95 10.14 -12.46
CA LEU A 196 -6.32 10.63 -12.34
C LEU A 196 -7.10 9.73 -11.37
N SER A 197 -7.41 10.25 -10.20
CA SER A 197 -8.27 9.60 -9.21
C SER A 197 -9.70 10.07 -9.41
N LEU A 198 -10.65 9.14 -9.42
CA LEU A 198 -12.08 9.44 -9.50
C LEU A 198 -12.75 9.08 -8.19
N GLU A 199 -13.08 10.08 -7.38
CA GLU A 199 -13.86 9.93 -6.16
C GLU A 199 -15.29 10.44 -6.40
N GLY A 200 -16.28 9.91 -5.68
CA GLY A 200 -17.71 10.00 -6.04
C GLY A 200 -18.16 11.32 -6.69
N THR A 201 -17.83 12.47 -6.11
CA THR A 201 -18.25 13.80 -6.58
C THR A 201 -17.16 14.62 -7.29
N SER A 202 -15.89 14.23 -7.22
CA SER A 202 -14.76 14.99 -7.79
C SER A 202 -13.67 14.09 -8.36
N ALA A 203 -12.97 14.60 -9.37
CA ALA A 203 -11.75 13.96 -9.85
C ALA A 203 -10.52 14.71 -9.30
N GLN A 204 -9.42 14.01 -9.08
CA GLN A 204 -8.14 14.58 -8.71
C GLN A 204 -7.11 14.18 -9.76
N LEU A 205 -6.35 15.16 -10.27
CA LEU A 205 -5.23 14.93 -11.17
C LEU A 205 -3.92 15.26 -10.45
N THR A 206 -3.07 14.26 -10.29
CA THR A 206 -1.80 14.36 -9.57
C THR A 206 -0.63 14.12 -10.51
N SER A 207 0.30 15.07 -10.61
CA SER A 207 1.46 14.97 -11.52
C SER A 207 2.65 15.80 -11.04
N GLN A 208 3.83 15.54 -11.61
CA GLN A 208 5.05 16.31 -11.33
C GLN A 208 5.12 17.64 -12.09
N MET A 209 4.25 17.86 -13.09
CA MET A 209 4.41 18.98 -14.04
C MET A 209 3.63 20.23 -13.58
N GLU A 210 4.34 21.35 -13.40
CA GLU A 210 3.74 22.67 -13.38
C GLU A 210 3.49 23.13 -14.82
N GLU A 211 2.23 23.14 -15.27
CA GLU A 211 1.88 24.05 -16.36
C GLU A 211 1.95 25.49 -15.85
N GLU A 212 2.73 26.30 -16.56
CA GLU A 212 3.20 27.66 -16.28
C GLU A 212 2.09 28.73 -16.05
N ASN A 213 0.80 28.38 -16.09
CA ASN A 213 -0.31 29.34 -16.22
C ASN A 213 -1.55 29.12 -15.34
N GLU A 214 -1.47 28.35 -14.24
CA GLU A 214 -2.66 28.12 -13.40
C GLU A 214 -2.45 28.34 -11.90
N ALA A 215 -3.57 28.51 -11.20
CA ALA A 215 -3.72 28.87 -9.78
C ALA A 215 -2.80 28.09 -8.82
N PRO A 216 -2.54 28.63 -7.60
CA PRO A 216 -1.59 28.05 -6.66
C PRO A 216 -1.90 26.58 -6.41
N LYS A 217 -0.97 25.69 -6.79
CA LYS A 217 -1.10 24.26 -6.56
C LYS A 217 -0.54 23.95 -5.18
N GLU A 218 -1.34 23.33 -4.31
CA GLU A 218 -0.76 22.66 -3.15
C GLU A 218 0.10 21.49 -3.65
N GLY A 219 1.33 21.42 -3.14
CA GLY A 219 2.33 20.47 -3.61
C GLY A 219 3.04 19.77 -2.46
N VAL A 220 3.42 18.51 -2.71
CA VAL A 220 4.19 17.68 -1.79
C VAL A 220 5.58 17.48 -2.37
N ARG A 221 6.61 17.74 -1.55
CA ARG A 221 8.00 17.41 -1.90
C ARG A 221 8.35 16.04 -1.34
N LEU A 222 8.67 15.10 -2.22
CA LEU A 222 9.03 13.72 -1.90
C LEU A 222 10.49 13.44 -2.24
N GLN A 223 11.18 12.65 -1.43
CA GLN A 223 12.53 12.15 -1.72
C GLN A 223 12.46 10.64 -1.95
N LEU A 224 12.61 10.21 -3.20
CA LEU A 224 12.46 8.81 -3.63
C LEU A 224 13.65 8.40 -4.48
N TYR A 225 14.32 7.30 -4.10
CA TYR A 225 15.45 6.73 -4.85
C TYR A 225 16.58 7.73 -5.14
N GLY A 226 16.79 8.69 -4.23
CA GLY A 226 17.82 9.73 -4.35
C GLY A 226 17.42 10.91 -5.26
N GLN A 227 16.17 10.98 -5.70
CA GLN A 227 15.63 12.10 -6.45
C GLN A 227 14.53 12.82 -5.66
N THR A 228 14.47 14.14 -5.83
CA THR A 228 13.40 14.97 -5.29
C THR A 228 12.30 15.11 -6.33
N HIS A 229 11.07 14.78 -5.95
CA HIS A 229 9.88 14.93 -6.77
C HIS A 229 8.97 15.97 -6.12
N GLU A 230 8.60 17.00 -6.87
CA GLU A 230 7.56 17.95 -6.49
C GLU A 230 6.28 17.52 -7.17
N VAL A 231 5.32 17.07 -6.37
CA VAL A 231 4.07 16.48 -6.85
C VAL A 231 2.95 17.46 -6.55
N HIS A 232 2.20 17.82 -7.57
CA HIS A 232 1.09 18.74 -7.47
C HIS A 232 -0.22 18.01 -7.72
N THR A 233 -1.23 18.33 -6.93
CA THR A 233 -2.58 17.79 -7.10
C THR A 233 -3.52 18.92 -7.50
N ARG A 234 -4.28 18.70 -8.58
CA ARG A 234 -5.37 19.56 -9.02
C ARG A 234 -6.69 18.86 -8.76
N GLN A 235 -7.62 19.56 -8.14
CA GLN A 235 -8.98 19.07 -7.99
C GLN A 235 -9.83 19.54 -9.19
N CYS A 236 -10.48 18.59 -9.86
CA CYS A 236 -11.43 18.83 -10.93
C CYS A 236 -12.86 18.62 -10.38
N PRO A 237 -13.49 19.66 -9.82
CA PRO A 237 -14.85 19.54 -9.28
C PRO A 237 -15.85 19.16 -10.38
N CYS A 238 -16.93 18.48 -9.98
CA CYS A 238 -18.02 18.03 -10.86
C CYS A 238 -17.70 16.96 -11.92
N HIS A 239 -16.52 16.33 -11.84
CA HIS A 239 -16.09 15.26 -12.75
C HIS A 239 -15.98 13.89 -12.05
N GLY A 240 -16.54 13.76 -10.84
CA GLY A 240 -16.65 12.47 -10.16
C GLY A 240 -17.69 11.56 -10.81
N ALA A 241 -17.56 10.25 -10.60
CA ALA A 241 -18.39 9.22 -11.22
C ALA A 241 -19.89 9.39 -10.92
N GLU A 242 -20.25 9.70 -9.68
CA GLU A 242 -21.65 9.92 -9.27
C GLU A 242 -22.20 11.25 -9.83
N GLN A 243 -21.36 12.29 -9.92
CA GLN A 243 -21.79 13.56 -10.52
C GLN A 243 -22.02 13.42 -12.03
N LEU A 244 -21.13 12.70 -12.72
CA LEU A 244 -21.29 12.35 -14.13
C LEU A 244 -22.56 11.55 -14.35
N ARG A 245 -22.81 10.54 -13.50
CA ARG A 245 -24.04 9.75 -13.52
C ARG A 245 -25.28 10.62 -13.32
N SER A 246 -25.30 11.48 -12.30
CA SER A 246 -26.43 12.38 -12.04
C SER A 246 -26.70 13.35 -13.19
N ARG A 247 -25.64 13.89 -13.82
CA ARG A 247 -25.76 14.76 -15.01
C ARG A 247 -26.31 13.99 -16.20
N LEU A 248 -25.79 12.80 -16.48
CA LEU A 248 -26.29 11.93 -17.54
C LEU A 248 -27.77 11.59 -17.35
N LEU A 249 -28.16 11.20 -16.12
CA LEU A 249 -29.57 10.95 -15.79
C LEU A 249 -30.44 12.19 -16.00
N SER A 250 -29.98 13.37 -15.59
CA SER A 250 -30.74 14.61 -15.82
C SER A 250 -30.95 14.95 -17.30
N MET A 251 -29.96 14.63 -18.16
CA MET A 251 -30.07 14.82 -19.61
C MET A 251 -30.98 13.77 -20.27
N LEU A 252 -31.07 12.56 -19.71
CA LEU A 252 -31.95 11.50 -20.24
C LEU A 252 -33.41 11.65 -19.85
N ILE A 253 -33.71 12.47 -18.83
CA ILE A 253 -35.07 12.76 -18.35
C ILE A 253 -35.66 14.00 -19.06
N GLN A 254 -34.86 14.79 -19.78
CA GLN A 254 -35.29 15.88 -20.65
C GLN A 254 -35.68 15.37 -22.05
#